data_AF-M5ANX7-F1
#
_entry.id   AF-M5ANX7-F1
#
_cell.length_a   1.000
_cell.length_b   1.000
_cell.length_c   1.000
_cell.angle_alpha   90.00
_cell.angle_beta   90.00
_cell.angle_gamma   90.00
#
_symmetry.space_group_name_H-M   'P 1'
#
loop_
_entity.id
_entity.type
_entity.pdbx_description
1 polymer ?
#
loop_
_entity_poly.entity_id
_entity_poly.type
_entity_poly.pdbx_seq_one_letter_code
_entity_poly.pdbx_strand_id
1 'polypeptide(L)'
;MTITPPAKGIPTKYAAFSGMWAGRLEGTYEAKVAVQTISPNGEVTVTFAWGNLGDNNPGEAAGVGKIIGRTLKLGRLPNGADVSLVMLSDDTLAGTYTLAGQTYTGMFIRQ
;
A
#
# COMPACT_ATOMS: atom_id res chain seq x y z
N MET A 1 -0.18 15.84 -0.20
CA MET A 1 -0.34 14.58 0.56
C MET A 1 0.38 14.74 1.90
N THR A 2 -0.24 14.33 3.01
CA THR A 2 0.35 14.47 4.36
C THR A 2 0.39 13.10 5.05
N ILE A 3 1.55 12.73 5.60
CA ILE A 3 1.70 11.54 6.45
C ILE A 3 1.70 11.99 7.90
N THR A 4 0.71 11.53 8.66
CA THR A 4 0.63 11.79 10.09
C THR A 4 1.40 10.70 10.84
N PRO A 5 2.43 11.04 11.63
CA PRO A 5 3.12 10.06 12.45
C PRO A 5 2.15 9.29 13.36
N PRO A 6 2.32 7.98 13.54
CA PRO A 6 1.46 7.20 14.44
C PRO A 6 1.52 7.74 15.87
N ALA A 7 0.36 7.91 16.50
CA ALA A 7 0.28 8.32 17.90
C ALA A 7 0.83 7.22 18.85
N LYS A 8 1.20 7.59 20.08
CA LYS A 8 1.78 6.68 21.09
C LYS A 8 0.92 5.44 21.40
N GLY A 9 -0.39 5.50 21.17
CA GLY A 9 -1.33 4.39 21.38
C GLY A 9 -1.47 3.40 20.21
N ILE A 10 -0.77 3.62 19.09
CA ILE A 10 -0.82 2.73 17.94
C ILE A 10 0.11 1.53 18.17
N PRO A 11 -0.38 0.28 18.02
CA PRO A 11 0.46 -0.90 18.13
C PRO A 11 1.67 -0.83 17.19
N THR A 12 2.87 -1.18 17.67
CA THR A 12 4.13 -1.09 16.89
C THR A 12 4.03 -1.82 15.54
N LYS A 13 3.37 -2.99 15.52
CA LYS A 13 3.12 -3.76 14.29
C LYS A 13 2.31 -3.01 13.24
N TYR A 14 1.44 -2.08 13.65
CA TYR A 14 0.66 -1.25 12.73
C TYR A 14 1.45 0.00 12.37
N ALA A 15 2.08 0.64 13.36
CA ALA A 15 2.94 1.80 13.14
C ALA A 15 4.04 1.54 12.11
N ALA A 16 4.56 0.30 12.02
CA ALA A 16 5.53 -0.12 11.04
C ALA A 16 5.11 0.16 9.59
N PHE A 17 3.81 0.18 9.26
CA PHE A 17 3.32 0.50 7.91
C PHE A 17 3.34 1.99 7.57
N SER A 18 3.37 2.88 8.57
CA SER A 18 3.31 4.33 8.35
C SER A 18 4.50 4.79 7.52
N GLY A 19 4.28 5.74 6.60
CA GLY A 19 5.34 6.30 5.77
C GLY A 19 5.05 6.23 4.27
N MET A 20 6.02 6.71 3.51
CA MET A 20 6.05 6.59 2.06
C MET A 20 6.87 5.34 1.70
N TRP A 21 6.36 4.59 0.74
CA TRP A 21 6.99 3.38 0.24
C TRP A 21 7.02 3.46 -1.28
N ALA A 22 8.18 3.23 -1.87
CA ALA A 22 8.36 3.16 -3.31
C ALA A 22 8.80 1.75 -3.69
N GLY A 23 8.26 1.26 -4.80
CA GLY A 23 8.51 -0.08 -5.26
C GLY A 23 8.32 -0.21 -6.76
N ARG A 24 8.44 -1.44 -7.23
CA ARG A 24 8.18 -1.78 -8.62
C ARG A 24 7.34 -3.04 -8.66
N LEU A 25 6.18 -2.95 -9.30
CA LEU A 25 5.37 -4.11 -9.63
C LEU A 25 5.93 -4.78 -10.88
N GLU A 26 5.92 -6.10 -10.95
CA GLU A 26 6.32 -6.89 -12.11
C GLU A 26 5.58 -6.40 -13.35
N GLY A 27 6.30 -6.28 -14.48
CA GLY A 27 5.74 -5.70 -15.71
C GLY A 27 5.56 -4.18 -15.72
N THR A 28 6.01 -3.44 -14.70
CA THR A 28 5.87 -1.97 -14.60
C THR A 28 7.19 -1.24 -14.42
N TYR A 29 7.16 0.08 -14.31
CA TYR A 29 8.32 0.92 -14.00
C TYR A 29 8.36 1.41 -12.54
N GLU A 30 7.22 1.73 -11.90
CA GLU A 30 7.19 2.28 -10.54
C GLU A 30 5.79 2.12 -9.90
N ALA A 31 5.75 1.95 -8.58
CA ALA A 31 4.54 2.07 -7.76
C ALA A 31 4.89 2.73 -6.42
N LYS A 32 3.96 3.51 -5.86
CA LYS A 32 4.12 4.17 -4.57
C LYS A 32 2.91 3.95 -3.70
N VAL A 33 3.13 3.70 -2.43
CA VAL A 33 2.07 3.73 -1.42
C VAL A 33 2.49 4.64 -0.29
N ALA A 34 1.55 5.49 0.08
CA ALA A 34 1.79 6.57 0.98
C ALA A 34 0.75 6.43 2.10
N VAL A 35 1.18 5.82 3.20
CA VAL A 35 0.33 5.46 4.35
C VAL A 35 0.16 6.68 5.24
N GLN A 36 -1.00 7.31 5.14
CA GLN A 36 -1.24 8.66 5.67
C GLN A 36 -1.63 8.65 7.15
N THR A 37 -2.60 7.81 7.52
CA THR A 37 -3.08 7.70 8.90
C THR A 37 -3.24 6.24 9.28
N ILE A 38 -3.05 5.93 10.56
CA ILE A 38 -3.25 4.60 11.14
C ILE A 38 -3.97 4.78 12.47
N SER A 39 -5.08 4.07 12.66
CA SER A 39 -5.83 4.07 13.92
C SER A 39 -5.44 2.88 14.82
N PRO A 40 -5.77 2.90 16.12
CA PRO A 40 -5.45 1.80 17.04
C PRO A 40 -6.07 0.46 16.65
N ASN A 41 -7.21 0.47 15.94
CA ASN A 41 -7.88 -0.75 15.47
C ASN A 41 -7.34 -1.26 14.12
N GLY A 42 -6.32 -0.59 13.57
CA GLY A 42 -5.65 -0.97 12.33
C GLY A 42 -6.31 -0.43 11.07
N GLU A 43 -7.29 0.48 11.15
CA GLU A 43 -7.77 1.21 9.98
C GLU A 43 -6.71 2.18 9.46
N VAL A 44 -6.64 2.29 8.14
CA VAL A 44 -5.60 3.04 7.45
C VAL A 44 -6.19 3.87 6.31
N THR A 45 -5.71 5.10 6.13
CA THR A 45 -5.88 5.85 4.89
C THR A 45 -4.57 5.88 4.12
N VAL A 46 -4.66 5.79 2.79
CA VAL A 46 -3.49 5.80 1.90
C VAL A 46 -3.74 6.65 0.67
N THR A 47 -2.65 7.07 0.03
CA THR A 47 -2.63 7.31 -1.42
C THR A 47 -1.80 6.20 -2.06
N PHE A 48 -2.35 5.55 -3.09
CA PHE A 48 -1.65 4.54 -3.87
C PHE A 48 -1.50 5.05 -5.31
N ALA A 49 -0.28 5.04 -5.83
CA ALA A 49 0.03 5.42 -7.20
C ALA A 49 0.68 4.26 -7.94
N TRP A 50 0.33 4.09 -9.20
CA TRP A 50 0.83 3.04 -10.08
C TRP A 50 1.33 3.63 -11.40
N GLY A 51 2.43 3.09 -11.89
CA GLY A 51 2.90 3.31 -13.26
C GLY A 51 2.13 2.48 -14.27
N ASN A 52 2.67 2.38 -15.49
CA ASN A 52 2.02 1.64 -16.57
C ASN A 52 1.93 0.14 -16.21
N LEU A 53 0.73 -0.43 -16.28
CA LEU A 53 0.37 -1.77 -15.82
C LEU A 53 -0.39 -2.51 -16.92
N GLY A 54 0.34 -3.11 -17.87
CA GLY A 54 -0.27 -3.65 -19.09
C GLY A 54 -0.99 -2.54 -19.86
N ASP A 55 -2.30 -2.69 -20.07
CA ASP A 55 -3.15 -1.69 -20.74
C ASP A 55 -3.71 -0.61 -19.78
N ASN A 56 -3.42 -0.71 -18.47
CA ASN A 56 -3.88 0.27 -17.50
C ASN A 56 -2.92 1.46 -17.42
N ASN A 57 -3.45 2.64 -17.77
CA ASN A 57 -2.71 3.88 -17.71
C ASN A 57 -2.23 4.19 -16.28
N PRO A 58 -1.07 4.86 -16.13
CA PRO A 58 -0.61 5.35 -14.85
C PRO A 58 -1.67 6.21 -14.15
N GLY A 59 -1.71 6.12 -12.82
CA GLY A 59 -2.69 6.86 -12.05
C GLY A 59 -2.42 6.79 -10.55
N GLU A 60 -3.24 7.52 -9.80
CA GLU A 60 -3.24 7.48 -8.35
C GLU A 60 -4.66 7.48 -7.81
N ALA A 61 -4.83 6.90 -6.63
CA ALA A 61 -6.09 6.89 -5.92
C ALA A 61 -5.89 6.99 -4.41
N ALA A 62 -6.80 7.69 -3.75
CA ALA A 62 -6.99 7.55 -2.32
C ALA A 62 -7.60 6.18 -2.02
N GLY A 63 -7.14 5.54 -0.94
CA GLY A 63 -7.63 4.27 -0.48
C GLY A 63 -7.86 4.27 1.02
N VAL A 64 -8.81 3.46 1.45
CA VAL A 64 -8.98 3.06 2.86
C VAL A 64 -8.64 1.59 2.98
N GLY A 65 -8.10 1.16 4.11
CA GLY A 65 -7.69 -0.20 4.32
C GLY A 65 -7.68 -0.61 5.78
N LYS A 66 -7.33 -1.87 6.00
CA LYS A 66 -7.18 -2.44 7.34
C LYS A 66 -5.95 -3.30 7.43
N ILE A 67 -5.23 -3.16 8.54
CA ILE A 67 -4.12 -4.04 8.91
C ILE A 67 -4.68 -5.24 9.68
N ILE A 68 -4.44 -6.43 9.14
CA ILE A 68 -4.81 -7.71 9.74
C ILE A 68 -3.52 -8.53 9.85
N GLY A 69 -3.06 -8.77 11.08
CA GLY A 69 -1.76 -9.38 11.32
C GLY A 69 -0.62 -8.52 10.75
N ARG A 70 0.08 -9.04 9.75
CA ARG A 70 1.17 -8.36 9.02
C ARG A 70 0.76 -7.90 7.62
N THR A 71 -0.53 -7.81 7.34
CA THR A 71 -1.04 -7.48 6.01
C THR A 71 -1.92 -6.23 6.07
N LEU A 72 -1.55 -5.20 5.33
CA LEU A 72 -2.44 -4.09 5.00
C LEU A 72 -3.24 -4.48 3.76
N LYS A 73 -4.55 -4.62 3.89
CA LYS A 73 -5.47 -4.83 2.78
C LYS A 73 -6.26 -3.55 2.51
N LEU A 74 -6.20 -3.04 1.29
CA LEU A 74 -7.01 -1.90 0.89
C LEU A 74 -8.42 -2.38 0.49
N GLY A 75 -9.39 -1.50 0.66
CA GLY A 75 -10.65 -1.58 -0.07
C GLY A 75 -10.37 -1.41 -1.57
N ARG A 76 -11.31 -1.89 -2.38
CA ARG A 76 -11.19 -1.83 -3.84
C ARG A 76 -11.03 -0.38 -4.30
N LEU A 77 -9.99 -0.10 -5.06
CA LEU A 77 -9.68 1.24 -5.57
C LEU A 77 -10.70 1.66 -6.66
N PRO A 78 -10.83 2.96 -6.96
CA PRO A 78 -11.79 3.47 -7.96
C PRO A 78 -11.60 2.88 -9.37
N ASN A 79 -10.38 2.50 -9.74
CA ASN A 79 -10.09 1.84 -11.01
C ASN A 79 -10.41 0.33 -10.99
N GLY A 80 -10.97 -0.18 -9.90
CA GLY A 80 -11.36 -1.58 -9.73
C GLY A 80 -10.25 -2.49 -9.25
N ALA A 81 -9.07 -1.97 -8.89
CA ALA A 81 -7.96 -2.77 -8.40
C ALA A 81 -8.11 -3.18 -6.93
N ASP A 82 -7.68 -4.40 -6.63
CA ASP A 82 -7.49 -4.89 -5.26
C ASP A 82 -6.00 -4.86 -4.91
N VAL A 83 -5.67 -4.28 -3.75
CA VAL A 83 -4.29 -4.10 -3.30
C VAL A 83 -4.07 -4.68 -1.91
N SER A 84 -2.99 -5.44 -1.74
CA SER A 84 -2.52 -5.90 -0.44
C SER A 84 -1.01 -5.70 -0.30
N LEU A 85 -0.57 -5.32 0.89
CA LEU A 85 0.83 -5.09 1.24
C LEU A 85 1.16 -5.90 2.50
N VAL A 86 2.14 -6.79 2.41
CA VAL A 86 2.58 -7.63 3.52
C VAL A 86 3.91 -7.10 4.05
N MET A 87 3.96 -6.78 5.35
CA MET A 87 5.21 -6.42 6.02
C MET A 87 6.10 -7.66 6.16
N LEU A 88 7.27 -7.65 5.54
CA LEU A 88 8.27 -8.70 5.64
C LEU A 88 9.20 -8.50 6.84
N SER A 89 9.99 -9.53 7.17
CA SER A 89 10.88 -9.51 8.35
C SER A 89 12.06 -8.55 8.22
N ASP A 90 12.36 -8.10 7.01
CA ASP A 90 13.39 -7.11 6.68
C ASP A 90 12.84 -5.67 6.59
N ASP A 91 11.63 -5.44 7.13
CA ASP A 91 10.91 -4.17 7.14
C ASP A 91 10.60 -3.58 5.75
N THR A 92 10.53 -4.44 4.73
CA THR A 92 9.99 -4.11 3.40
C THR A 92 8.53 -4.52 3.26
N LEU A 93 7.83 -4.01 2.24
CA LEU A 93 6.50 -4.47 1.88
C LEU A 93 6.53 -5.32 0.61
N ALA A 94 5.97 -6.52 0.68
CA ALA A 94 5.57 -7.28 -0.50
C ALA A 94 4.15 -6.86 -0.91
N GLY A 95 4.03 -6.22 -2.07
CA GLY A 95 2.76 -5.75 -2.62
C GLY A 95 2.18 -6.68 -3.67
N THR A 96 0.85 -6.75 -3.69
CA THR A 96 0.05 -7.39 -4.73
C THR A 96 -0.96 -6.37 -5.23
N TYR A 97 -1.08 -6.27 -6.54
CA TYR A 97 -2.04 -5.43 -7.23
C TYR A 97 -2.78 -6.28 -8.24
N THR A 98 -4.10 -6.46 -8.05
CA THR A 98 -4.92 -7.25 -8.97
C THR A 98 -5.92 -6.37 -9.69
N LEU A 99 -5.90 -6.37 -11.02
CA LEU A 99 -6.78 -5.59 -11.87
C LEU A 99 -7.23 -6.44 -13.06
N ALA A 100 -8.54 -6.50 -13.30
CA ALA A 100 -9.13 -7.25 -14.42
C ALA A 100 -8.63 -8.72 -14.54
N GLY A 101 -8.40 -9.39 -13.41
CA GLY A 101 -7.92 -10.77 -13.36
C GLY A 101 -6.41 -10.95 -13.59
N GLN A 102 -5.67 -9.87 -13.85
CA GLN A 102 -4.21 -9.85 -13.85
C GLN A 102 -3.68 -9.48 -12.47
N THR A 103 -2.65 -10.18 -12.02
CA THR A 103 -1.99 -9.92 -10.74
C THR A 103 -0.56 -9.52 -10.97
N TYR A 104 -0.17 -8.41 -10.35
CA TYR A 104 1.17 -7.86 -10.38
C TYR A 104 1.73 -7.86 -8.96
N THR A 105 2.93 -8.39 -8.78
CA THR A 105 3.63 -8.47 -7.49
C THR A 105 4.85 -7.58 -7.47
N GLY A 106 5.25 -7.08 -6.31
CA GLY A 106 6.41 -6.21 -6.23
C GLY A 106 6.87 -5.93 -4.81
N MET A 107 8.12 -5.52 -4.67
CA MET A 107 8.70 -5.10 -3.40
C MET A 107 8.66 -3.58 -3.28
N PHE A 108 8.35 -3.08 -2.08
CA PHE A 108 8.38 -1.66 -1.75
C PHE A 108 9.30 -1.41 -0.56
N ILE A 109 10.11 -0.38 -0.70
CA ILE A 109 11.11 0.07 0.27
C ILE A 109 10.67 1.42 0.80
N ARG A 110 10.85 1.63 2.11
CA ARG A 110 10.58 2.90 2.78
C ARG A 110 11.43 4.03 2.18
N GLN A 111 10.83 5.21 2.01
CA GLN A 111 11.50 6.43 1.56
C GLN A 111 11.86 7.34 2.74
#